data_AF-A0A968KIW1-F1
#
_entry.id   AF-A0A968KIW1-F1
#
_cell.length_a   1.000
_cell.length_b   1.000
_cell.length_c   1.000
_cell.angle_alpha   90.00
_cell.angle_beta   90.00
_cell.angle_gamma   90.00
#
_symmetry.space_group_name_H-M   'P 1'
#
loop_
_entity.id
_entity.type
_entity.pdbx_description
1 polymer ?
#
loop_
_entity_poly.entity_id
_entity_poly.type
_entity_poly.pdbx_seq_one_letter_code
_entity_poly.pdbx_strand_id
1 'polypeptide(L)'
;MRTGKTLFWVLLLCLSTSLAWAQKKADPAPVAAAPGGPLEIVIGENISTGMPLSQAMQLLGIPDKVKVIRGTSADRDSIEISYPKHGLVIRAMTSGTQVEAIEAGPTFKGSFKSESGIKLGVKYQVVIGEYGLPNSLTAQVMRYPKHGLYFQLNNERLLSAKTYMQGTKLLDSSLMNP
;
A
#
# COMPACT_ATOMS: atom_id res chain seq x y z
N MET A 1 -70.57 44.88 -10.51
CA MET A 1 -71.85 44.16 -10.75
C MET A 1 -71.51 42.67 -10.79
N ARG A 2 -71.78 41.93 -9.71
CA ARG A 2 -73.01 41.16 -9.43
C ARG A 2 -72.92 39.74 -10.01
N THR A 3 -72.89 38.75 -9.08
CA THR A 3 -73.54 37.41 -9.13
C THR A 3 -73.08 36.38 -10.16
N GLY A 4 -72.92 35.08 -9.87
CA GLY A 4 -73.14 34.32 -8.64
C GLY A 4 -73.08 32.79 -8.90
N LYS A 5 -72.78 32.05 -7.81
CA LYS A 5 -73.42 30.80 -7.33
C LYS A 5 -73.21 29.44 -8.04
N THR A 6 -72.71 28.50 -7.20
CA THR A 6 -73.13 27.10 -6.93
C THR A 6 -72.83 26.03 -8.00
N LEU A 7 -72.50 24.75 -7.74
CA LEU A 7 -72.67 23.77 -6.63
C LEU A 7 -71.77 22.55 -7.04
N PHE A 8 -71.09 21.74 -6.22
CA PHE A 8 -71.64 20.72 -5.33
C PHE A 8 -70.46 20.02 -4.59
N TRP A 9 -70.64 19.80 -3.29
CA TRP A 9 -69.79 18.97 -2.42
C TRP A 9 -70.03 17.47 -2.65
N VAL A 10 -69.01 16.62 -2.51
CA VAL A 10 -69.14 15.36 -1.75
C VAL A 10 -67.86 15.09 -0.94
N LEU A 11 -68.12 14.97 0.35
CA LEU A 11 -67.32 14.56 1.50
C LEU A 11 -66.77 13.12 1.33
N LEU A 12 -65.52 12.81 1.77
CA LEU A 12 -65.32 11.76 2.79
C LEU A 12 -63.86 11.53 3.25
N LEU A 13 -63.77 11.51 4.58
CA LEU A 13 -62.93 10.68 5.46
C LEU A 13 -61.45 11.03 5.68
N CYS A 14 -61.24 11.68 6.82
CA CYS A 14 -60.03 11.64 7.64
C CYS A 14 -59.58 10.20 7.94
N LEU A 15 -58.29 9.93 7.82
CA LEU A 15 -57.58 9.07 8.77
C LEU A 15 -56.21 9.67 9.06
N SER A 16 -56.13 10.31 10.23
CA SER A 16 -54.89 10.66 10.91
C SER A 16 -54.27 9.40 11.51
N THR A 17 -53.03 9.08 11.13
CA THR A 17 -52.13 8.33 12.01
C THR A 17 -50.70 8.84 11.83
N SER A 18 -50.22 9.43 12.92
CA SER A 18 -48.84 9.71 13.29
C SER A 18 -47.81 8.72 12.74
N LEU A 19 -46.87 9.20 11.90
CA LEU A 19 -45.60 8.51 11.71
C LEU A 19 -44.61 8.98 12.77
N ALA A 20 -44.43 8.13 13.78
CA ALA A 20 -43.30 8.17 14.68
C ALA A 20 -41.98 8.05 13.87
N TRP A 21 -41.04 8.94 14.17
CA TRP A 21 -39.67 8.86 13.70
C TRP A 21 -39.00 7.58 14.23
N ALA A 22 -38.72 6.63 13.34
CA ALA A 22 -37.68 5.65 13.53
C ALA A 22 -36.49 6.05 12.66
N GLN A 23 -35.47 6.67 13.27
CA GLN A 23 -34.16 6.84 12.64
C GLN A 23 -33.57 5.45 12.39
N LYS A 24 -33.73 4.94 11.16
CA LYS A 24 -33.00 3.78 10.68
C LYS A 24 -31.53 4.18 10.60
N LYS A 25 -30.71 3.66 11.50
CA LYS A 25 -29.25 3.74 11.41
C LYS A 25 -28.87 3.17 10.05
N ALA A 26 -28.31 3.99 9.17
CA ALA A 26 -27.83 3.50 7.89
C ALA A 26 -26.70 2.51 8.17
N ASP A 27 -26.91 1.26 7.80
CA ASP A 27 -25.83 0.28 7.75
C ASP A 27 -24.73 0.85 6.84
N PRO A 28 -23.44 0.76 7.21
CA PRO A 28 -22.37 1.16 6.32
C PRO A 28 -22.53 0.34 5.03
N ALA A 29 -22.50 1.04 3.89
CA ALA A 29 -22.58 0.42 2.57
C ALA A 29 -21.59 -0.76 2.51
N PRO A 30 -21.99 -1.91 1.94
CA PRO A 30 -21.09 -3.04 1.81
C PRO A 30 -19.85 -2.57 1.06
N VAL A 31 -18.69 -2.70 1.71
CA VAL A 31 -17.40 -2.50 1.07
C VAL A 31 -17.41 -3.40 -0.16
N ALA A 32 -17.37 -2.80 -1.34
CA ALA A 32 -17.34 -3.53 -2.60
C ALA A 32 -16.23 -4.59 -2.50
N ALA A 33 -16.63 -5.86 -2.60
CA ALA A 33 -15.69 -6.96 -2.59
C ALA A 33 -14.65 -6.72 -3.69
N ALA A 34 -13.36 -6.73 -3.31
CA ALA A 34 -12.26 -6.56 -4.24
C ALA A 34 -12.37 -7.62 -5.37
N PRO A 35 -12.16 -7.26 -6.64
CA PRO A 35 -12.29 -8.19 -7.75
C PRO A 35 -11.28 -9.33 -7.59
N GLY A 36 -11.78 -10.57 -7.52
CA GLY A 36 -11.03 -11.79 -7.25
C GLY A 36 -10.17 -12.30 -8.40
N GLY A 37 -9.14 -11.52 -8.77
CA GLY A 37 -7.93 -12.04 -9.43
C GLY A 37 -6.76 -12.06 -8.43
N PRO A 38 -5.62 -12.73 -8.74
CA PRO A 38 -4.41 -12.49 -7.98
C PRO A 38 -4.06 -11.00 -8.12
N LEU A 39 -4.11 -10.25 -7.03
CA LEU A 39 -3.63 -8.87 -6.99
C LEU A 39 -2.16 -8.87 -7.43
N GLU A 40 -1.86 -8.31 -8.60
CA GLU A 40 -0.49 -8.08 -9.03
C GLU A 40 0.12 -7.06 -8.06
N ILE A 41 1.18 -7.45 -7.36
CA ILE A 41 1.84 -6.58 -6.39
C ILE A 41 2.75 -5.61 -7.15
N VAL A 42 2.52 -4.31 -6.96
CA VAL A 42 3.27 -3.23 -7.58
C VAL A 42 3.87 -2.34 -6.48
N ILE A 43 5.18 -2.48 -6.26
CA ILE A 43 5.90 -1.73 -5.24
C ILE A 43 6.01 -0.26 -5.67
N GLY A 44 5.64 0.66 -4.77
CA GLY A 44 5.52 2.09 -5.04
C GLY A 44 4.11 2.52 -5.49
N GLU A 45 3.18 1.57 -5.65
CA GLU A 45 1.79 1.84 -6.02
C GLU A 45 0.80 1.25 -5.01
N ASN A 46 0.48 -0.04 -5.09
CA ASN A 46 -0.48 -0.67 -4.18
C ASN A 46 0.16 -1.06 -2.84
N ILE A 47 1.47 -1.30 -2.83
CA ILE A 47 2.28 -1.44 -1.64
C ILE A 47 3.44 -0.45 -1.68
N SER A 48 3.62 0.35 -0.64
CA SER A 48 4.64 1.40 -0.60
C SER A 48 5.11 1.67 0.82
N THR A 49 6.31 2.22 0.96
CA THR A 49 6.78 2.74 2.24
C THR A 49 5.97 3.97 2.64
N GLY A 50 5.77 4.16 3.95
CA GLY A 50 4.92 5.20 4.53
C GLY A 50 3.42 4.83 4.62
N MET A 51 2.96 3.77 3.94
CA MET A 51 1.58 3.32 4.08
C MET A 51 1.31 2.71 5.47
N PRO A 52 0.07 2.68 5.96
CA PRO A 52 -0.27 1.98 7.20
C PRO A 52 0.09 0.50 7.14
N LEU A 53 0.77 0.00 8.17
CA LEU A 53 1.17 -1.40 8.28
C LEU A 53 -0.04 -2.34 8.21
N SER A 54 -1.15 -1.96 8.85
CA SER A 54 -2.40 -2.73 8.81
C SER A 54 -2.94 -2.91 7.39
N GLN A 55 -2.85 -1.89 6.54
CA GLN A 55 -3.27 -1.95 5.15
C GLN A 55 -2.34 -2.86 4.34
N ALA A 56 -1.02 -2.80 4.56
CA ALA A 56 -0.07 -3.69 3.91
C ALA A 56 -0.34 -5.17 4.29
N MET A 57 -0.62 -5.44 5.57
CA MET A 57 -0.98 -6.79 6.04
C MET A 57 -2.30 -7.27 5.43
N GLN A 58 -3.30 -6.40 5.29
CA GLN A 58 -4.57 -6.76 4.63
C GLN A 58 -4.37 -7.12 3.15
N LEU A 59 -3.52 -6.39 2.43
CA LEU A 59 -3.22 -6.64 1.03
C LEU A 59 -2.42 -7.93 0.84
N LEU A 60 -1.40 -8.17 1.68
CA LEU A 60 -0.51 -9.32 1.56
C LEU A 60 -1.08 -10.60 2.20
N GLY A 61 -2.08 -10.48 3.06
CA GLY A 61 -2.71 -11.58 3.78
C GLY A 61 -1.92 -12.01 5.02
N ILE A 62 -2.03 -13.30 5.38
CA ILE A 62 -1.40 -13.83 6.59
C ILE A 62 0.11 -14.02 6.35
N PRO A 63 0.99 -13.40 7.16
CA PRO A 63 2.43 -13.61 7.07
C PRO A 63 2.83 -15.00 7.55
N ASP A 64 3.97 -15.48 7.06
CA ASP A 64 4.54 -16.75 7.51
C ASP A 64 5.28 -16.60 8.85
N LYS A 65 5.99 -15.47 8.99
CA LYS A 65 6.84 -15.21 10.15
C LYS A 65 6.82 -13.73 10.51
N VAL A 66 6.85 -13.47 11.81
CA VAL A 66 7.08 -12.14 12.39
C VAL A 66 8.23 -12.25 13.38
N LYS A 67 9.22 -11.35 13.28
CA LYS A 67 10.39 -11.31 14.16
C LYS A 67 10.63 -9.89 14.65
N VAL A 68 10.95 -9.74 15.92
CA VAL A 68 11.48 -8.47 16.46
C VAL A 68 12.99 -8.44 16.25
N ILE A 69 13.48 -7.36 15.65
CA ILE A 69 14.90 -7.06 15.44
C ILE A 69 15.30 -5.97 16.43
N ARG A 70 16.22 -6.28 17.33
CA ARG A 70 16.70 -5.34 18.35
C ARG A 70 17.71 -4.36 17.75
N GLY A 71 17.49 -3.07 17.98
CA GLY A 71 18.42 -2.01 17.61
C GLY A 71 19.46 -1.74 18.68
N THR A 72 20.31 -0.73 18.44
CA THR A 72 21.25 -0.20 19.45
C THR A 72 20.54 0.50 20.61
N SER A 73 19.27 0.86 20.44
CA SER A 73 18.37 1.49 21.41
C SER A 73 16.93 1.08 21.11
N ALA A 74 16.04 1.21 22.09
CA ALA A 74 14.65 0.75 21.98
C ALA A 74 13.87 1.46 20.85
N ASP A 75 14.19 2.72 20.56
CA ASP A 75 13.58 3.49 19.46
C ASP A 75 14.10 3.08 18.08
N ARG A 76 15.05 2.14 18.02
CA ARG A 76 15.58 1.51 16.80
C ARG A 76 15.19 0.04 16.68
N ASP A 77 14.39 -0.47 17.62
CA ASP A 77 13.79 -1.78 17.48
C ASP A 77 12.79 -1.77 16.31
N SER A 78 12.78 -2.86 15.54
CA SER A 78 11.87 -3.02 14.41
C SER A 78 11.23 -4.39 14.42
N ILE A 79 10.14 -4.51 13.68
CA ILE A 79 9.53 -5.78 13.33
C ILE A 79 9.82 -6.09 11.87
N GLU A 80 10.13 -7.35 11.61
CA GLU A 80 10.31 -7.92 10.29
C GLU A 80 9.19 -8.94 10.07
N ILE A 81 8.45 -8.78 8.97
CA ILE A 81 7.29 -9.58 8.62
C ILE A 81 7.54 -10.22 7.26
N SER A 82 7.64 -11.55 7.24
CA SER A 82 7.97 -12.32 6.04
C SER A 82 6.71 -12.77 5.30
N TYR A 83 6.67 -12.52 3.99
CA TYR A 83 5.66 -13.00 3.06
C TYR A 83 6.31 -13.81 1.92
N PRO A 84 6.79 -15.04 2.19
CA PRO A 84 7.49 -15.84 1.18
C PRO A 84 6.64 -16.14 -0.05
N LYS A 85 5.32 -16.30 0.12
CA LYS A 85 4.34 -16.48 -0.99
C LYS A 85 4.41 -15.36 -2.02
N HIS A 86 4.75 -14.15 -1.56
CA HIS A 86 4.88 -12.97 -2.41
C HIS A 86 6.34 -12.65 -2.73
N GLY A 87 7.31 -13.36 -2.13
CA GLY A 87 8.73 -13.00 -2.24
C GLY A 87 9.09 -11.68 -1.56
N LEU A 88 8.32 -11.27 -0.54
CA LEU A 88 8.47 -9.98 0.14
C LEU A 88 8.81 -10.12 1.62
N VAL A 89 9.52 -9.12 2.13
CA VAL A 89 9.66 -8.83 3.56
C VAL A 89 9.26 -7.39 3.80
N ILE A 90 8.43 -7.16 4.82
CA ILE A 90 8.00 -5.83 5.25
C ILE A 90 8.64 -5.53 6.60
N ARG A 91 9.14 -4.30 6.78
CA ARG A 91 9.65 -3.84 8.07
C ARG A 91 8.92 -2.60 8.54
N ALA A 92 8.76 -2.50 9.85
CA ALA A 92 8.22 -1.34 10.55
C ALA A 92 8.99 -1.14 11.86
N MET A 93 8.98 0.07 12.42
CA MET A 93 9.48 0.28 13.77
C MET A 93 8.55 -0.42 14.78
N THR A 94 9.09 -0.93 15.89
CA THR A 94 8.26 -1.60 16.91
C THR A 94 7.21 -0.67 17.52
N SER A 95 7.51 0.63 17.61
CA SER A 95 6.57 1.67 18.05
C SER A 95 5.82 2.35 16.90
N GLY A 96 6.08 1.95 15.64
CA GLY A 96 5.52 2.58 14.45
C GLY A 96 4.27 1.86 13.92
N THR A 97 3.48 2.59 13.14
CA THR A 97 2.26 2.07 12.49
C THR A 97 2.35 2.06 10.97
N GLN A 98 3.52 2.40 10.42
CA GLN A 98 3.77 2.54 8.99
C GLN A 98 4.80 1.53 8.50
N VAL A 99 4.73 1.20 7.21
CA VAL A 99 5.75 0.43 6.50
C VAL A 99 7.00 1.29 6.33
N GLU A 100 8.09 0.87 6.95
CA GLU A 100 9.37 1.56 6.94
C GLU A 100 10.29 1.04 5.83
N ALA A 101 10.19 -0.25 5.51
CA ALA A 101 10.90 -0.83 4.38
C ALA A 101 10.13 -1.98 3.72
N ILE A 102 10.37 -2.14 2.42
CA ILE A 102 9.91 -3.27 1.61
C ILE A 102 11.14 -3.91 0.97
N GLU A 103 11.34 -5.20 1.18
CA GLU A 103 12.39 -5.97 0.52
C GLU A 103 11.75 -6.95 -0.47
N ALA A 104 12.11 -6.81 -1.74
CA ALA A 104 11.73 -7.74 -2.80
C ALA A 104 12.87 -8.71 -3.06
N GLY A 105 12.68 -9.97 -2.65
CA GLY A 105 13.65 -11.03 -2.86
C GLY A 105 13.60 -11.61 -4.30
N PRO A 106 14.54 -12.51 -4.66
CA PRO A 106 14.61 -13.09 -6.01
C PRO A 106 13.36 -13.84 -6.49
N THR A 107 12.49 -14.24 -5.56
CA THR A 107 11.24 -14.95 -5.87
C THR A 107 10.07 -14.01 -6.14
N PHE A 108 10.20 -12.70 -5.89
CA PHE A 108 9.16 -11.71 -6.16
C PHE A 108 8.78 -11.68 -7.64
N LYS A 109 7.48 -11.78 -7.94
CA LYS A 109 6.92 -11.85 -9.30
C LYS A 109 6.15 -10.60 -9.73
N GLY A 110 6.00 -9.64 -8.82
CA GLY A 110 5.36 -8.36 -9.12
C GLY A 110 6.29 -7.40 -9.86
N SER A 111 5.94 -6.12 -9.83
CA SER A 111 6.68 -5.06 -10.50
C SER A 111 6.96 -3.87 -9.57
N PHE A 112 7.78 -2.95 -10.05
CA PHE A 112 8.00 -1.64 -9.44
C PHE A 112 7.28 -0.57 -10.26
N LYS A 113 6.68 0.40 -9.57
CA LYS A 113 5.96 1.51 -10.19
C LYS A 113 6.86 2.26 -11.17
N SER A 114 6.52 2.19 -12.44
CA SER A 114 7.21 2.76 -13.60
C SER A 114 6.25 2.70 -14.79
N GLU A 115 6.54 3.40 -15.89
CA GLU A 115 5.64 3.37 -17.06
C GLU A 115 5.61 1.99 -17.71
N SER A 116 6.77 1.31 -17.75
CA SER A 116 6.91 -0.04 -18.32
C SER A 116 6.66 -1.19 -17.33
N GLY A 117 6.58 -0.91 -16.03
CA GLY A 117 6.40 -1.94 -14.99
C GLY A 117 7.64 -2.83 -14.81
N ILE A 118 8.75 -2.25 -14.34
CA ILE A 118 10.02 -2.94 -14.09
C ILE A 118 9.79 -4.21 -13.24
N LYS A 119 10.32 -5.34 -13.70
CA LYS A 119 10.31 -6.62 -12.96
C LYS A 119 11.73 -7.03 -12.57
N LEU A 120 11.87 -7.87 -11.55
CA LEU A 120 13.16 -8.48 -11.27
C LEU A 120 13.61 -9.35 -12.45
N GLY A 121 14.93 -9.46 -12.60
CA GLY A 121 15.56 -10.18 -13.69
C GLY A 121 15.68 -9.39 -14.98
N VAL A 122 15.26 -8.12 -15.10
CA VAL A 122 15.60 -7.27 -16.26
C VAL A 122 17.04 -6.73 -16.15
N LYS A 123 17.61 -6.26 -17.26
CA LYS A 123 18.93 -5.60 -17.23
C LYS A 123 18.83 -4.23 -16.54
N TYR A 124 19.87 -3.80 -15.83
CA TYR A 124 19.85 -2.54 -15.08
C TYR A 124 19.63 -1.31 -15.98
N GLN A 125 19.98 -1.37 -17.27
CA GLN A 125 19.77 -0.26 -18.20
C GLN A 125 18.29 0.09 -18.38
N VAL A 126 17.37 -0.88 -18.21
CA VAL A 126 15.92 -0.62 -18.22
C VAL A 126 15.54 0.32 -17.07
N VAL A 127 16.13 0.10 -15.90
CA VAL A 127 15.88 0.94 -14.71
C VAL A 127 16.42 2.35 -14.91
N ILE A 128 17.59 2.48 -15.55
CA ILE A 128 18.15 3.79 -15.91
C ILE A 128 17.24 4.54 -16.88
N GLY A 129 16.61 3.84 -17.82
CA GLY A 129 15.64 4.44 -18.74
C GLY A 129 14.42 5.03 -18.04
N GLU A 130 13.97 4.41 -16.94
CA GLU A 130 12.74 4.80 -16.23
C GLU A 130 12.99 5.80 -15.08
N TYR A 131 14.03 5.59 -14.28
CA TYR A 131 14.32 6.44 -13.10
C TYR A 131 15.48 7.40 -13.33
N GLY A 132 16.10 7.41 -14.52
CA GLY A 132 17.30 8.18 -14.81
C GLY A 132 18.57 7.56 -14.22
N LEU A 133 19.67 8.34 -14.22
CA LEU A 133 20.95 7.86 -13.70
C LEU A 133 20.89 7.67 -12.17
N PRO A 134 21.41 6.53 -11.65
CA PRO A 134 21.49 6.32 -10.21
C PRO A 134 22.54 7.23 -9.58
N ASN A 135 22.40 7.49 -8.28
CA ASN A 135 23.42 8.18 -7.50
C ASN A 135 24.74 7.40 -7.45
N SER A 136 24.66 6.06 -7.48
CA SER A 136 25.84 5.20 -7.60
C SER A 136 25.45 3.89 -8.27
N LEU A 137 26.36 3.34 -9.09
CA LEU A 137 26.23 2.04 -9.73
C LEU A 137 27.54 1.26 -9.56
N THR A 138 27.47 0.06 -8.99
CA THR A 138 28.55 -0.92 -8.95
C THR A 138 28.10 -2.22 -9.62
N ALA A 139 29.00 -3.20 -9.75
CA ALA A 139 28.64 -4.53 -10.26
C ALA A 139 27.54 -5.24 -9.45
N GLN A 140 27.33 -4.85 -8.18
CA GLN A 140 26.44 -5.52 -7.24
C GLN A 140 25.25 -4.66 -6.80
N VAL A 141 25.36 -3.33 -6.84
CA VAL A 141 24.32 -2.45 -6.27
C VAL A 141 24.12 -1.20 -7.12
N MET A 142 22.86 -0.84 -7.31
CA MET A 142 22.42 0.39 -7.94
C MET A 142 21.55 1.17 -6.94
N ARG A 143 21.87 2.45 -6.72
CA ARG A 143 21.26 3.27 -5.65
C ARG A 143 20.52 4.48 -6.19
N TYR A 144 19.26 4.61 -5.77
CA TYR A 144 18.37 5.75 -5.99
C TYR A 144 17.87 6.30 -4.65
N PRO A 145 18.75 6.86 -3.80
CA PRO A 145 18.40 7.34 -2.47
C PRO A 145 17.29 8.39 -2.46
N LYS A 146 17.18 9.24 -3.49
CA LYS A 146 16.07 10.20 -3.63
C LYS A 146 14.69 9.53 -3.76
N HIS A 147 14.67 8.31 -4.28
CA HIS A 147 13.47 7.47 -4.41
C HIS A 147 13.37 6.42 -3.30
N GLY A 148 14.30 6.43 -2.34
CA GLY A 148 14.43 5.40 -1.32
C GLY A 148 14.66 4.00 -1.88
N LEU A 149 15.14 3.85 -3.12
CA LEU A 149 15.15 2.60 -3.88
C LEU A 149 16.58 2.11 -4.13
N TYR A 150 16.81 0.83 -3.86
CA TYR A 150 18.14 0.21 -3.93
C TYR A 150 18.01 -1.17 -4.56
N PHE A 151 18.66 -1.39 -5.70
CA PHE A 151 18.64 -2.67 -6.39
C PHE A 151 19.94 -3.42 -6.17
N GLN A 152 19.85 -4.71 -5.87
CA GLN A 152 20.99 -5.61 -5.98
C GLN A 152 21.03 -6.21 -7.38
N LEU A 153 22.24 -6.35 -7.90
CA LEU A 153 22.51 -6.82 -9.25
C LEU A 153 23.23 -8.17 -9.21
N ASN A 154 22.90 -9.02 -10.18
CA ASN A 154 23.67 -10.21 -10.50
C ASN A 154 23.81 -10.27 -12.02
N ASN A 155 25.04 -10.29 -12.53
CA ASN A 155 25.35 -10.27 -13.96
C ASN A 155 24.57 -9.19 -14.72
N GLU A 156 24.63 -7.95 -14.22
CA GLU A 156 23.94 -6.77 -14.80
C GLU A 156 22.39 -6.81 -14.75
N ARG A 157 21.80 -7.78 -14.06
CA ARG A 157 20.34 -7.93 -13.95
C ARG A 157 19.86 -7.73 -12.53
N LEU A 158 18.64 -7.23 -12.38
CA LEU A 158 18.03 -7.01 -11.06
C LEU A 158 17.82 -8.36 -10.37
N LEU A 159 18.46 -8.56 -9.23
CA LEU A 159 18.30 -9.76 -8.41
C LEU A 159 17.25 -9.55 -7.31
N SER A 160 17.33 -8.41 -6.63
CA SER A 160 16.47 -8.05 -5.51
C SER A 160 16.41 -6.53 -5.39
N ALA A 161 15.50 -6.04 -4.56
CA ALA A 161 15.43 -4.61 -4.26
C ALA A 161 15.06 -4.37 -2.80
N LYS A 162 15.47 -3.21 -2.29
CA LYS A 162 14.97 -2.65 -1.04
C LYS A 162 14.43 -1.26 -1.28
N THR A 163 13.29 -0.96 -0.66
CA THR A 163 12.73 0.38 -0.59
C THR A 163 12.67 0.82 0.86
N TYR A 164 12.96 2.09 1.13
CA TYR A 164 12.93 2.66 2.48
C TYR A 164 12.05 3.90 2.54
N MET A 165 11.38 4.10 3.67
CA MET A 165 10.73 5.35 3.99
C MET A 165 11.77 6.43 4.24
N GLN A 166 11.53 7.64 3.75
CA GLN A 166 12.44 8.75 3.99
C GLN A 166 12.50 9.06 5.50
N GLY A 167 13.72 9.20 6.04
CA GLY A 167 13.92 9.48 7.46
C GLY A 167 13.72 8.29 8.40
N THR A 168 13.58 7.08 7.87
CA THR A 168 13.48 5.86 8.67
C THR A 168 14.64 5.70 9.65
N LYS A 169 14.36 5.12 10.82
CA LYS A 169 15.38 4.77 11.83
C LYS A 169 15.97 3.37 11.65
N LEU A 170 15.51 2.61 10.66
CA LEU A 170 16.05 1.30 10.33
C LEU A 170 17.56 1.38 10.07
N LEU A 171 18.35 0.56 10.76
CA LEU A 171 19.81 0.61 10.72
C LEU A 171 20.36 0.39 9.31
N ASP A 172 19.80 -0.55 8.58
CA ASP A 172 20.23 -0.92 7.23
C ASP A 172 19.94 0.16 6.18
N SER A 173 18.94 1.03 6.41
CA SER A 173 18.74 2.21 5.55
C SER A 173 19.96 3.13 5.56
N SER A 174 20.56 3.36 6.74
CA SER A 174 21.76 4.19 6.87
C SER A 174 23.00 3.55 6.22
N LEU A 175 23.06 2.22 6.15
CA LEU A 175 24.16 1.49 5.50
C LEU A 175 24.02 1.47 3.97
N MET A 176 22.79 1.53 3.47
CA MET A 176 22.50 1.54 2.03
C MET A 176 22.66 2.91 1.39
N ASN A 177 22.62 3.98 2.19
CA ASN A 177 22.83 5.36 1.78
C ASN A 177 24.14 5.95 2.37
N PRO A 178 25.31 5.41 1.97
CA PRO A 178 26.60 5.89 2.48
C PRO A 178 26.97 7.29 2.00
#